data_AF-A0A843CF80-F1
#
_entry.id   AF-A0A843CF80-F1
#
_cell.length_a   1.000
_cell.length_b   1.000
_cell.length_c   1.000
_cell.angle_alpha   90.00
_cell.angle_beta   90.00
_cell.angle_gamma   90.00
#
_symmetry.space_group_name_H-M   'P 1'
#
loop_
_entity.id
_entity.type
_entity.pdbx_description
1 polymer ?
#
loop_
_entity_poly.entity_id
_entity_poly.type
_entity_poly.pdbx_seq_one_letter_code
_entity_poly.pdbx_strand_id
1 'polypeptide(L)'
;PFKGSLVAFYKQLRRINPSPYMYYLKFGQRQIVGSSPEMLARKIGNKAETFPIAGTRPFTGDPSRNRALAAELLQDEKERAEHVMLVDLARNDLGRVSRYGTVRVPEFMKVQSYSHVQHIVSKVTGQLRREVSSLDLLQSVFPAGTVSGAPKIRAMQIIQELEPTARGPYAGAVGYFSNNGNADFAITIRTLCAQNNDCYIQAGAGIVADSVPEQEWIETERKVAALFTAMSEAQERTTR
;
A
#
# COMPACT_ATOMS: atom_id res chain seq x y z
N PRO A 1 -20.11 -14.08 -8.45
CA PRO A 1 -20.03 -13.21 -9.64
C PRO A 1 -20.69 -11.84 -9.40
N PHE A 2 -19.92 -10.76 -9.58
CA PHE A 2 -20.42 -9.39 -9.48
C PHE A 2 -21.19 -9.03 -10.75
N LYS A 3 -22.42 -8.51 -10.60
CA LYS A 3 -23.30 -8.12 -11.71
C LYS A 3 -23.50 -6.59 -11.84
N GLY A 4 -22.82 -5.81 -11.00
CA GLY A 4 -22.94 -4.35 -10.99
C GLY A 4 -21.98 -3.65 -11.94
N SER A 5 -22.11 -2.32 -12.04
CA SER A 5 -21.14 -1.49 -12.76
C SER A 5 -19.88 -1.25 -11.92
N LEU A 6 -18.70 -1.44 -12.51
CA LEU A 6 -17.43 -1.12 -11.84
C LEU A 6 -17.24 0.40 -11.61
N VAL A 7 -17.93 1.25 -12.36
CA VAL A 7 -17.98 2.70 -12.09
C VAL A 7 -18.79 2.97 -10.82
N ALA A 8 -19.90 2.25 -10.61
CA ALA A 8 -20.67 2.36 -9.37
C ALA A 8 -19.87 1.84 -8.18
N PHE A 9 -19.16 0.71 -8.34
CA PHE A 9 -18.22 0.20 -7.34
C PHE A 9 -17.16 1.25 -6.96
N TYR A 10 -16.49 1.87 -7.95
CA TYR A 10 -15.51 2.93 -7.69
C TYR A 10 -16.09 4.10 -6.88
N LYS A 11 -17.32 4.54 -7.22
CA LYS A 11 -18.01 5.61 -6.50
C LYS A 11 -18.30 5.22 -5.04
N GLN A 12 -18.73 3.98 -4.78
CA GLN A 12 -18.95 3.53 -3.40
C GLN A 12 -17.64 3.36 -2.64
N LEU A 13 -16.62 2.79 -3.27
CA LEU A 13 -15.30 2.64 -2.65
C LEU A 13 -14.73 4.00 -2.25
N ARG A 14 -14.87 5.02 -3.10
CA ARG A 14 -14.45 6.40 -2.79
C ARG A 14 -15.18 7.00 -1.57
N ARG A 15 -16.45 6.64 -1.37
CA ARG A 15 -17.27 7.10 -0.24
C ARG A 15 -16.90 6.39 1.06
N ILE A 16 -16.72 5.08 0.99
CA ILE A 16 -16.48 4.21 2.15
C ILE A 16 -15.03 4.33 2.62
N ASN A 17 -14.08 4.31 1.68
CA ASN A 17 -12.64 4.33 1.95
C ASN A 17 -11.94 5.28 0.99
N PRO A 18 -12.03 6.61 1.19
CA PRO A 18 -11.20 7.56 0.47
C PRO A 18 -9.73 7.35 0.85
N SER A 19 -8.83 7.44 -0.13
CA SER A 19 -7.39 7.38 0.08
C SER A 19 -6.66 8.39 -0.82
N PRO A 20 -5.37 8.66 -0.57
CA PRO A 20 -4.57 9.54 -1.43
C PRO A 20 -4.46 9.04 -2.88
N TYR A 21 -4.57 7.72 -3.10
CA TYR A 21 -4.45 7.10 -4.41
C TYR A 21 -5.71 6.32 -4.80
N MET A 22 -6.64 7.04 -5.41
CA MET A 22 -7.83 6.47 -6.04
C MET A 22 -7.58 6.28 -7.54
N TYR A 23 -7.94 5.12 -8.08
CA TYR A 23 -7.76 4.85 -9.52
C TYR A 23 -8.84 3.95 -10.08
N TYR A 24 -9.16 4.23 -11.35
CA TYR A 24 -10.00 3.40 -12.21
C TYR A 24 -9.29 3.30 -13.56
N LEU A 25 -8.75 2.13 -13.88
CA LEU A 25 -8.03 1.88 -15.13
C LEU A 25 -8.83 0.88 -15.97
N LYS A 26 -9.01 1.20 -17.26
CA LYS A 26 -9.71 0.36 -18.22
C LYS A 26 -8.80 0.04 -19.40
N PHE A 27 -8.29 -1.18 -19.43
CA PHE A 27 -7.45 -1.73 -20.49
C PHE A 27 -8.26 -2.78 -21.28
N GLY A 28 -9.17 -2.32 -22.13
CA GLY A 28 -10.09 -3.20 -22.85
C GLY A 28 -10.98 -4.00 -21.89
N GLN A 29 -10.85 -5.34 -21.90
CA GLN A 29 -11.59 -6.26 -21.04
C GLN A 29 -11.04 -6.35 -19.60
N ARG A 30 -9.83 -5.82 -19.36
CA ARG A 30 -9.23 -5.77 -18.03
C ARG A 30 -9.51 -4.43 -17.37
N GLN A 31 -10.02 -4.45 -16.15
CA GLN A 31 -10.26 -3.23 -15.37
C GLN A 31 -9.62 -3.36 -13.99
N ILE A 32 -9.02 -2.28 -13.50
CA ILE A 32 -8.36 -2.25 -12.19
C ILE A 32 -8.92 -1.04 -11.44
N VAL A 33 -9.57 -1.29 -10.31
CA VAL A 33 -10.27 -0.27 -9.53
C VAL A 33 -9.84 -0.36 -8.09
N GLY A 34 -9.26 0.70 -7.54
CA GLY A 34 -8.68 0.64 -6.20
C GLY A 34 -8.62 1.97 -5.47
N SER A 35 -8.34 1.84 -4.16
CA SER A 35 -8.14 2.91 -3.21
C SER A 35 -6.94 2.56 -2.34
N SER A 36 -5.74 2.90 -2.82
CA SER A 36 -4.50 2.54 -2.14
C SER A 36 -4.15 3.55 -1.05
N PRO A 37 -3.93 3.08 0.19
CA PRO A 37 -3.49 3.94 1.27
C PRO A 37 -1.99 4.25 1.21
N GLU A 38 -1.22 3.56 0.37
CA GLU A 38 0.24 3.53 0.48
C GLU A 38 0.95 3.85 -0.85
N MET A 39 1.88 4.79 -0.77
CA MET A 39 2.76 5.14 -1.88
C MET A 39 3.93 4.15 -1.96
N LEU A 40 4.20 3.64 -3.16
CA LEU A 40 5.43 2.89 -3.41
C LEU A 40 6.63 3.84 -3.48
N ALA A 41 6.60 4.78 -4.43
CA ALA A 41 7.61 5.82 -4.57
C ALA A 41 7.13 6.98 -5.46
N ARG A 42 7.70 8.16 -5.22
CA ARG A 42 7.52 9.35 -6.04
C ARG A 42 8.86 9.97 -6.40
N LYS A 43 8.96 10.47 -7.63
CA LYS A 43 10.07 11.28 -8.15
C LYS A 43 9.57 12.66 -8.56
N ILE A 44 10.14 13.71 -7.98
CA ILE A 44 9.97 15.10 -8.42
C ILE A 44 11.35 15.68 -8.72
N GLY A 45 11.61 16.01 -9.98
CA GLY A 45 12.93 16.40 -10.45
C GLY A 45 13.94 15.28 -10.18
N ASN A 46 14.93 15.54 -9.32
CA ASN A 46 15.94 14.58 -8.90
C ASN A 46 15.70 14.02 -7.48
N LYS A 47 14.59 14.37 -6.81
CA LYS A 47 14.27 13.89 -5.47
C LYS A 47 13.34 12.67 -5.56
N ALA A 48 13.74 11.58 -4.93
CA ALA A 48 12.89 10.43 -4.68
C ALA A 48 12.37 10.46 -3.24
N GLU A 49 11.12 10.03 -3.02
CA GLU A 49 10.55 9.83 -1.70
C GLU A 49 9.64 8.59 -1.63
N THR A 50 9.60 7.96 -0.47
CA THR A 50 8.67 6.88 -0.11
C THR A 50 8.29 7.03 1.37
N PHE A 51 7.13 6.50 1.75
CA PHE A 51 6.59 6.63 3.10
C PHE A 51 6.25 5.25 3.63
N PRO A 52 7.22 4.55 4.26
CA PRO A 52 6.93 3.32 4.98
C PRO A 52 5.83 3.57 6.01
N ILE A 53 4.85 2.67 6.05
CA ILE A 53 3.72 2.69 6.99
C ILE A 53 3.70 1.36 7.72
N ALA A 54 3.59 1.41 9.06
CA ALA A 54 3.38 0.24 9.90
C ALA A 54 2.49 0.58 11.08
N GLY A 55 1.91 -0.46 11.65
CA GLY A 55 1.02 -0.38 12.80
C GLY A 55 -0.27 0.39 12.56
N THR A 56 -1.33 -0.08 13.19
CA THR A 56 -2.65 0.48 13.00
C THR A 56 -3.37 0.61 14.33
N ARG A 57 -3.93 1.78 14.60
CA ARG A 57 -4.94 1.97 15.64
C ARG A 57 -6.17 2.66 15.08
N PRO A 58 -7.37 2.41 15.63
CA PRO A 58 -8.58 3.14 15.26
C PRO A 58 -8.40 4.65 15.47
N PHE A 59 -9.01 5.46 14.61
CA PHE A 59 -9.11 6.89 14.79
C PHE A 59 -10.58 7.27 14.96
N THR A 60 -10.89 7.99 16.04
CA THR A 60 -12.26 8.25 16.50
C THR A 60 -12.57 9.75 16.57
N GLY A 61 -13.79 10.12 16.92
CA GLY A 61 -14.15 11.52 17.18
C GLY A 61 -13.61 12.08 18.50
N ASP A 62 -13.02 11.25 19.37
CA ASP A 62 -12.52 11.65 20.69
C ASP A 62 -11.00 11.96 20.63
N PRO A 63 -10.60 13.24 20.78
CA PRO A 63 -9.19 13.63 20.72
C PRO A 63 -8.33 13.03 21.84
N SER A 64 -8.89 12.84 23.04
CA SER A 64 -8.14 12.29 24.17
C SER A 64 -7.89 10.80 23.97
N ARG A 65 -8.90 10.06 23.50
CA ARG A 65 -8.75 8.65 23.12
C ARG A 65 -7.76 8.47 21.97
N ASN A 66 -7.83 9.31 20.94
CA ASN A 66 -6.90 9.24 19.81
C ASN A 66 -5.44 9.47 20.23
N ARG A 67 -5.19 10.43 21.15
CA ARG A 67 -3.86 10.65 21.72
C ARG A 67 -3.37 9.46 22.53
N ALA A 68 -4.24 8.84 23.32
CA ALA A 68 -3.89 7.63 24.09
C ALA A 68 -3.51 6.48 23.14
N LEU A 69 -4.33 6.22 22.12
CA LEU A 69 -4.06 5.20 21.09
C LEU A 69 -2.78 5.48 20.29
N ALA A 70 -2.47 6.75 20.02
CA ALA A 70 -1.24 7.14 19.34
C ALA A 70 -0.02 6.90 20.23
N ALA A 71 -0.11 7.21 21.52
CA ALA A 71 0.96 6.94 22.49
C ALA A 71 1.18 5.43 22.68
N GLU A 72 0.09 4.65 22.76
CA GLU A 72 0.13 3.18 22.81
C GLU A 72 0.83 2.61 21.57
N LEU A 73 0.45 3.06 20.38
CA LEU A 73 1.08 2.63 19.12
C LEU A 73 2.58 2.92 19.08
N LEU A 74 3.02 4.07 19.62
CA LEU A 74 4.43 4.44 19.71
C LEU A 74 5.19 3.71 20.83
N GLN A 75 4.51 3.02 21.73
CA GLN A 75 5.10 2.20 22.79
C GLN A 75 5.12 0.71 22.44
N ASP A 76 4.31 0.29 21.47
CA ASP A 76 4.22 -1.09 20.99
C ASP A 76 5.54 -1.54 20.34
N GLU A 77 6.32 -2.35 21.05
CA GLU A 77 7.65 -2.77 20.60
C GLU A 77 7.62 -3.56 19.29
N LYS A 78 6.56 -4.33 19.06
CA LYS A 78 6.37 -5.11 17.82
C LYS A 78 6.20 -4.19 16.62
N GLU A 79 5.24 -3.28 16.71
CA GLU A 79 4.91 -2.34 15.62
C GLU A 79 6.11 -1.43 15.28
N ARG A 80 6.86 -1.01 16.30
CA ARG A 80 8.08 -0.23 16.12
C ARG A 80 9.17 -1.02 15.42
N ALA A 81 9.38 -2.29 15.80
CA ALA A 81 10.39 -3.14 15.19
C ALA A 81 10.09 -3.40 13.71
N GLU A 82 8.83 -3.73 13.39
CA GLU A 82 8.36 -3.87 12.01
C GLU A 82 8.56 -2.57 11.21
N HIS A 83 8.23 -1.43 11.80
CA HIS A 83 8.41 -0.14 11.15
C HIS A 83 9.87 0.18 10.84
N VAL A 84 10.78 -0.06 11.79
CA VAL A 84 12.22 0.16 11.60
C VAL A 84 12.75 -0.71 10.47
N MET A 85 12.36 -1.98 10.41
CA MET A 85 12.71 -2.88 9.33
C MET A 85 12.28 -2.33 7.96
N LEU A 86 11.05 -1.82 7.85
CA LEU A 86 10.54 -1.24 6.60
C LEU A 86 11.26 0.05 6.22
N VAL A 87 11.61 0.89 7.20
CA VAL A 87 12.43 2.10 6.97
C VAL A 87 13.81 1.73 6.44
N ASP A 88 14.45 0.72 7.01
CA ASP A 88 15.78 0.29 6.55
C ASP A 88 15.73 -0.35 5.17
N LEU A 89 14.69 -1.11 4.86
CA LEU A 89 14.48 -1.62 3.50
C LEU A 89 14.29 -0.47 2.50
N ALA A 90 13.45 0.51 2.83
CA ALA A 90 13.26 1.70 1.99
C ALA A 90 14.55 2.50 1.81
N ARG A 91 15.38 2.63 2.86
CA ARG A 91 16.70 3.27 2.76
C ARG A 91 17.64 2.51 1.83
N ASN A 92 17.65 1.18 1.90
CA ASN A 92 18.44 0.33 1.01
C ASN A 92 17.98 0.50 -0.45
N ASP A 93 16.67 0.41 -0.70
CA ASP A 93 16.09 0.52 -2.03
C ASP A 93 16.36 1.89 -2.67
N LEU A 94 16.19 2.98 -1.93
CA LEU A 94 16.56 4.32 -2.44
C LEU A 94 18.09 4.48 -2.57
N GLY A 95 18.87 3.84 -1.70
CA GLY A 95 20.33 3.91 -1.70
C GLY A 95 20.96 3.39 -2.99
N ARG A 96 20.38 2.35 -3.59
CA ARG A 96 20.84 1.76 -4.87
C ARG A 96 20.81 2.75 -6.03
N VAL A 97 19.92 3.73 -6.00
CA VAL A 97 19.70 4.70 -7.10
C VAL A 97 20.00 6.16 -6.72
N SER A 98 20.29 6.43 -5.45
CA SER A 98 20.63 7.76 -4.96
C SER A 98 22.13 8.07 -5.01
N ARG A 99 22.47 9.36 -4.96
CA ARG A 99 23.83 9.84 -4.69
C ARG A 99 24.22 9.46 -3.27
N TYR A 100 25.49 9.09 -3.09
CA TYR A 100 26.03 8.73 -1.78
C TYR A 100 25.79 9.83 -0.73
N GLY A 101 25.42 9.45 0.49
CA GLY A 101 25.16 10.39 1.60
C GLY A 101 23.87 11.22 1.48
N THR A 102 23.03 11.00 0.46
CA THR A 102 21.81 11.80 0.27
C THR A 102 20.52 11.13 0.75
N VAL A 103 20.56 9.83 1.06
CA VAL A 103 19.40 9.12 1.61
C VAL A 103 19.20 9.54 3.07
N ARG A 104 18.04 10.11 3.38
CA ARG A 104 17.70 10.64 4.71
C ARG A 104 16.29 10.24 5.12
N VAL A 105 16.07 10.18 6.42
CA VAL A 105 14.76 9.94 7.05
C VAL A 105 14.32 11.21 7.78
N PRO A 106 13.88 12.28 7.07
CA PRO A 106 13.54 13.56 7.68
C PRO A 106 12.40 13.47 8.70
N GLU A 107 11.50 12.51 8.54
CA GLU A 107 10.42 12.22 9.49
C GLU A 107 10.52 10.77 9.86
N PHE A 108 10.68 10.48 11.16
CA PHE A 108 10.86 9.14 11.68
C PHE A 108 9.80 8.85 12.74
N MET A 109 9.05 7.76 12.54
CA MET A 109 8.06 7.23 13.47
C MET A 109 7.05 8.27 13.97
N LYS A 110 6.45 9.00 13.03
CA LYS A 110 5.38 9.96 13.33
C LYS A 110 4.03 9.27 13.20
N VAL A 111 3.13 9.51 14.14
CA VAL A 111 1.75 9.04 14.01
C VAL A 111 1.01 9.96 13.05
N GLN A 112 0.47 9.39 11.98
CA GLN A 112 -0.34 10.10 11.00
C GLN A 112 -1.77 9.57 11.01
N SER A 113 -2.73 10.49 11.15
CA SER A 113 -4.15 10.17 11.18
C SER A 113 -4.77 10.20 9.78
N TYR A 114 -5.59 9.20 9.51
CA TYR A 114 -6.46 9.07 8.34
C TYR A 114 -7.92 9.03 8.82
N SER A 115 -8.89 8.93 7.89
CA SER A 115 -10.32 9.07 8.21
C SER A 115 -10.82 8.13 9.32
N HIS A 116 -10.30 6.91 9.42
CA HIS A 116 -10.78 5.89 10.37
C HIS A 116 -9.67 5.21 11.17
N VAL A 117 -8.40 5.49 10.84
CA VAL A 117 -7.23 4.83 11.40
C VAL A 117 -6.07 5.79 11.53
N GLN A 118 -5.09 5.46 12.36
CA GLN A 118 -3.81 6.14 12.43
C GLN A 118 -2.67 5.12 12.39
N HIS A 119 -1.55 5.52 11.81
CA HIS A 119 -0.39 4.66 11.54
C HIS A 119 0.92 5.31 11.97
N ILE A 120 1.94 4.48 12.23
CA ILE A 120 3.32 4.94 12.29
C ILE A 120 3.78 5.17 10.86
N VAL A 121 4.26 6.37 10.56
CA VAL A 121 4.75 6.77 9.25
C VAL A 121 6.15 7.35 9.38
N SER A 122 7.02 6.96 8.48
CA SER A 122 8.31 7.62 8.27
C SER A 122 8.38 8.13 6.84
N LYS A 123 9.14 9.20 6.62
CA LYS A 123 9.45 9.70 5.28
C LYS A 123 10.89 9.36 4.97
N VAL A 124 11.12 8.60 3.90
CA VAL A 124 12.47 8.30 3.39
C VAL A 124 12.66 9.05 2.09
N THR A 125 13.76 9.78 1.96
CA THR A 125 14.07 10.59 0.78
C THR A 125 15.48 10.34 0.29
N GLY A 126 15.72 10.53 -1.01
CA GLY A 126 17.05 10.44 -1.62
C GLY A 126 17.19 11.38 -2.80
N GLN A 127 18.42 11.79 -3.11
CA GLN A 127 18.72 12.55 -4.33
C GLN A 127 19.24 11.58 -5.38
N LEU A 128 18.48 11.34 -6.44
CA LEU A 128 18.85 10.41 -7.50
C LEU A 128 20.14 10.84 -8.21
N ARG A 129 20.92 9.86 -8.67
CA ARG A 129 22.07 10.13 -9.54
C ARG A 129 21.59 10.66 -10.89
N ARG A 130 22.48 11.34 -11.62
CA ARG A 130 22.10 12.10 -12.83
C ARG A 130 21.58 11.19 -13.95
N GLU A 131 22.12 9.99 -14.04
CA GLU A 131 21.82 8.96 -15.03
C GLU A 131 20.57 8.12 -14.69
N VAL A 132 20.02 8.27 -13.48
CA VAL A 132 18.90 7.46 -13.00
C VAL A 132 17.57 8.06 -13.45
N SER A 133 16.82 7.26 -14.19
CA SER A 133 15.47 7.57 -14.65
C SER A 133 14.39 7.25 -13.59
N SER A 134 13.16 7.67 -13.85
CA SER A 134 12.00 7.26 -13.03
C SER A 134 11.75 5.75 -13.08
N LEU A 135 12.11 5.09 -14.19
CA LEU A 135 11.95 3.65 -14.34
C LEU A 135 12.96 2.91 -13.46
N ASP A 136 14.21 3.38 -13.42
CA ASP A 136 15.25 2.83 -12.54
C ASP A 136 14.85 2.97 -11.06
N LEU A 137 14.25 4.11 -10.68
CA LEU A 137 13.67 4.28 -9.35
C LEU A 137 12.61 3.21 -9.08
N LEU A 138 11.62 3.05 -9.98
CA LEU A 138 10.55 2.06 -9.81
C LEU A 138 11.13 0.65 -9.66
N GLN A 139 12.06 0.25 -10.52
CA GLN A 139 12.72 -1.07 -10.46
C GLN A 139 13.46 -1.29 -9.13
N SER A 140 14.08 -0.26 -8.58
CA SER A 140 14.83 -0.35 -7.32
C SER A 140 13.93 -0.57 -6.10
N VAL A 141 12.76 0.07 -6.08
CA VAL A 141 11.82 -0.02 -4.95
C VAL A 141 10.83 -1.17 -5.05
N PHE A 142 10.63 -1.72 -6.24
CA PHE A 142 9.60 -2.72 -6.51
C PHE A 142 10.02 -4.15 -6.13
N PRO A 143 9.11 -4.98 -5.58
CA PRO A 143 7.84 -4.61 -4.94
C PRO A 143 8.10 -3.97 -3.56
N ALA A 144 7.06 -3.35 -2.98
CA ALA A 144 7.18 -2.74 -1.66
C ALA A 144 7.44 -3.78 -0.57
N GLY A 145 8.21 -3.39 0.45
CA GLY A 145 8.49 -4.22 1.62
C GLY A 145 7.24 -4.70 2.37
N THR A 146 6.23 -3.84 2.47
CA THR A 146 4.96 -4.10 3.16
C THR A 146 4.12 -5.21 2.52
N VAL A 147 4.37 -5.53 1.25
CA VAL A 147 3.65 -6.59 0.52
C VAL A 147 4.55 -7.76 0.11
N SER A 148 5.85 -7.68 0.37
CA SER A 148 6.81 -8.77 0.16
C SER A 148 7.32 -9.36 1.46
N GLY A 149 7.88 -8.53 2.35
CA GLY A 149 8.66 -8.93 3.52
C GLY A 149 10.16 -8.58 3.39
N ALA A 150 10.93 -8.90 4.44
CA ALA A 150 12.37 -8.67 4.50
C ALA A 150 13.10 -9.90 5.08
N PRO A 151 14.25 -10.33 4.52
CA PRO A 151 14.90 -9.84 3.30
C PRO A 151 14.05 -10.07 2.02
N LYS A 152 13.91 -9.03 1.19
CA LYS A 152 12.93 -8.96 0.09
C LYS A 152 12.97 -10.16 -0.86
N ILE A 153 14.16 -10.55 -1.32
CA ILE A 153 14.32 -11.66 -2.27
C ILE A 153 13.87 -12.99 -1.64
N ARG A 154 14.30 -13.28 -0.40
CA ARG A 154 13.90 -14.53 0.26
C ARG A 154 12.41 -14.55 0.56
N ALA A 155 11.84 -13.42 0.99
CA ALA A 155 10.41 -13.32 1.25
C ALA A 155 9.58 -13.58 -0.03
N MET A 156 9.99 -13.04 -1.19
CA MET A 156 9.34 -13.32 -2.47
C MET A 156 9.44 -14.80 -2.90
N GLN A 157 10.55 -15.48 -2.60
CA GLN A 157 10.68 -16.92 -2.84
C GLN A 157 9.69 -17.73 -2.00
N ILE A 158 9.58 -17.41 -0.70
CA ILE A 158 8.60 -18.05 0.21
C ILE A 158 7.17 -17.79 -0.28
N ILE A 159 6.85 -16.56 -0.67
CA ILE A 159 5.54 -16.24 -1.27
C ILE A 159 5.26 -17.12 -2.49
N GLN A 160 6.24 -17.30 -3.37
CA GLN A 160 6.11 -18.15 -4.55
C GLN A 160 5.97 -19.65 -4.22
N GLU A 161 6.59 -20.11 -3.12
CA GLU A 161 6.48 -21.48 -2.60
C GLU A 161 5.08 -21.75 -2.00
N LEU A 162 4.48 -20.74 -1.35
CA LEU A 162 3.26 -20.91 -0.56
C LEU A 162 1.97 -20.50 -1.29
N GLU A 163 2.02 -19.49 -2.17
CA GLU A 163 0.81 -19.02 -2.87
C GLU A 163 0.49 -19.91 -4.09
N PRO A 164 -0.79 -20.29 -4.28
CA PRO A 164 -1.16 -21.23 -5.33
C PRO A 164 -1.15 -20.63 -6.75
N THR A 165 -1.05 -19.29 -6.86
CA THR A 165 -1.16 -18.57 -8.13
C THR A 165 -0.30 -17.31 -8.11
N ALA A 166 0.12 -16.85 -9.29
CA ALA A 166 0.79 -15.56 -9.42
C ALA A 166 -0.16 -14.41 -9.04
N ARG A 167 0.33 -13.44 -8.27
CA ARG A 167 -0.44 -12.29 -7.75
C ARG A 167 -1.01 -11.36 -8.82
N GLY A 168 -0.44 -11.37 -10.03
CA GLY A 168 -0.85 -10.45 -11.10
C GLY A 168 -0.71 -8.99 -10.65
N PRO A 169 -1.76 -8.15 -10.74
CA PRO A 169 -1.68 -6.77 -10.29
C PRO A 169 -1.61 -6.62 -8.77
N TYR A 170 -2.05 -7.60 -7.95
CA TYR A 170 -1.99 -7.46 -6.49
C TYR A 170 -0.54 -7.33 -6.01
N ALA A 171 -0.31 -6.45 -5.02
CA ALA A 171 1.03 -6.15 -4.48
C ALA A 171 2.03 -5.58 -5.52
N GLY A 172 1.54 -5.16 -6.68
CA GLY A 172 2.29 -4.43 -7.70
C GLY A 172 2.27 -2.91 -7.49
N ALA A 173 2.25 -2.18 -8.59
CA ALA A 173 2.29 -0.72 -8.59
C ALA A 173 1.33 -0.13 -9.63
N VAL A 174 0.73 1.02 -9.31
CA VAL A 174 -0.11 1.79 -10.21
C VAL A 174 0.26 3.26 -10.10
N GLY A 175 0.38 3.92 -11.24
CA GLY A 175 0.93 5.28 -11.27
C GLY A 175 1.20 5.76 -12.68
N TYR A 176 2.08 6.73 -12.80
CA TYR A 176 2.43 7.33 -14.08
C TYR A 176 3.91 7.70 -14.15
N PHE A 177 4.38 7.78 -15.39
CA PHE A 177 5.59 8.49 -15.78
C PHE A 177 5.18 9.75 -16.53
N SER A 178 5.75 10.89 -16.14
CA SER A 178 5.51 12.17 -16.80
C SER A 178 6.63 12.49 -17.79
N ASN A 179 6.31 13.22 -18.86
CA ASN A 179 7.29 13.63 -19.87
C ASN A 179 8.39 14.54 -19.31
N ASN A 180 8.15 15.20 -18.17
CA ASN A 180 9.18 15.97 -17.46
C ASN A 180 10.10 15.10 -16.57
N GLY A 181 9.98 13.78 -16.66
CA GLY A 181 10.76 12.84 -15.87
C GLY A 181 10.27 12.68 -14.43
N ASN A 182 9.12 13.23 -14.03
CA ASN A 182 8.52 12.91 -12.74
C ASN A 182 7.79 11.57 -12.78
N ALA A 183 7.54 10.99 -11.61
CA ALA A 183 6.75 9.78 -11.47
C ALA A 183 6.08 9.72 -10.11
N ASP A 184 4.93 9.06 -10.04
CA ASP A 184 4.23 8.79 -8.79
C ASP A 184 3.53 7.44 -8.89
N PHE A 185 3.82 6.55 -7.93
CA PHE A 185 3.31 5.19 -7.90
C PHE A 185 2.78 4.82 -6.52
N ALA A 186 1.56 4.30 -6.48
CA ALA A 186 0.97 3.65 -5.33
C ALA A 186 1.12 2.13 -5.42
N ILE A 187 1.06 1.47 -4.26
CA ILE A 187 0.99 0.00 -4.21
C ILE A 187 -0.42 -0.44 -4.57
N THR A 188 -0.57 -1.48 -5.39
CA THR A 188 -1.89 -2.02 -5.78
C THR A 188 -2.44 -2.99 -4.73
N ILE A 189 -2.80 -2.42 -3.59
CA ILE A 189 -3.58 -3.05 -2.51
C ILE A 189 -4.96 -2.37 -2.41
N ARG A 190 -5.90 -3.00 -1.70
CA ARG A 190 -7.31 -2.56 -1.64
C ARG A 190 -7.89 -2.30 -3.03
N THR A 191 -7.70 -3.28 -3.91
CA THR A 191 -7.96 -3.19 -5.34
C THR A 191 -8.80 -4.36 -5.80
N LEU A 192 -9.78 -4.07 -6.65
CA LEU A 192 -10.53 -5.05 -7.43
C LEU A 192 -9.92 -5.09 -8.84
N CYS A 193 -9.51 -6.29 -9.26
CA CYS A 193 -9.11 -6.56 -10.63
C CYS A 193 -10.22 -7.33 -11.32
N ALA A 194 -10.75 -6.79 -12.42
CA ALA A 194 -11.74 -7.46 -13.24
C ALA A 194 -11.11 -7.91 -14.56
N GLN A 195 -11.42 -9.14 -14.95
CA GLN A 195 -11.08 -9.70 -16.24
C GLN A 195 -12.33 -10.41 -16.77
N ASN A 196 -12.83 -9.96 -17.92
CA ASN A 196 -14.08 -10.47 -18.50
C ASN A 196 -15.25 -10.28 -17.53
N ASN A 197 -15.86 -11.38 -17.06
CA ASN A 197 -16.97 -11.36 -16.10
C ASN A 197 -16.53 -11.65 -14.65
N ASP A 198 -15.25 -11.91 -14.43
CA ASP A 198 -14.73 -12.27 -13.12
C ASP A 198 -14.06 -11.07 -12.44
N CYS A 199 -14.32 -10.94 -11.15
CA CYS A 199 -13.75 -9.91 -10.30
C CYS A 199 -12.94 -10.59 -9.20
N TYR A 200 -11.70 -10.17 -9.03
CA TYR A 200 -10.74 -10.69 -8.07
C TYR A 200 -10.40 -9.60 -7.07
N ILE A 201 -10.48 -9.95 -5.79
CA ILE A 201 -10.01 -9.13 -4.66
C ILE A 201 -9.01 -10.00 -3.92
N GLN A 202 -7.86 -9.42 -3.58
CA GLN A 202 -6.83 -10.10 -2.82
C GLN A 202 -6.36 -9.20 -1.67
N ALA A 203 -6.09 -9.82 -0.53
CA ALA A 203 -5.46 -9.22 0.63
C ALA A 203 -4.49 -10.22 1.26
N GLY A 204 -3.64 -9.71 2.13
CA GLY A 204 -2.68 -10.49 2.89
C GLY A 204 -2.34 -9.79 4.20
N ALA A 205 -1.62 -10.51 5.05
CA ALA A 205 -1.11 -10.04 6.33
C ALA A 205 0.41 -10.25 6.37
N GLY A 206 1.10 -9.41 7.15
CA GLY A 206 2.54 -9.55 7.37
C GLY A 206 2.76 -10.61 8.43
N ILE A 207 3.55 -11.65 8.13
CA ILE A 207 3.81 -12.73 9.08
C ILE A 207 5.15 -12.50 9.78
N VAL A 208 5.11 -12.48 11.10
CA VAL A 208 6.28 -12.38 11.98
C VAL A 208 6.35 -13.57 12.93
N ALA A 209 7.44 -13.67 13.70
CA ALA A 209 7.72 -14.85 14.52
C ALA A 209 6.65 -15.17 15.59
N ASP A 210 5.93 -14.15 16.06
CA ASP A 210 4.88 -14.25 17.07
C ASP A 210 3.46 -14.13 16.49
N SER A 211 3.32 -14.17 15.15
CA SER A 211 2.02 -14.13 14.48
C SER A 211 1.13 -15.32 14.90
N VAL A 212 -0.15 -15.04 15.12
CA VAL A 212 -1.16 -16.04 15.46
C VAL A 212 -2.02 -16.28 14.21
N PRO A 213 -2.02 -17.50 13.61
CA PRO A 213 -2.65 -17.75 12.32
C PRO A 213 -4.10 -17.25 12.19
N GLU A 214 -4.91 -17.44 13.23
CA GLU A 214 -6.31 -17.01 13.26
C GLU A 214 -6.44 -15.49 13.24
N GLN A 215 -5.53 -14.77 13.91
CA GLN A 215 -5.54 -13.30 13.92
C GLN A 215 -5.14 -12.74 12.56
N GLU A 216 -4.14 -13.34 11.92
CA GLU A 216 -3.69 -12.96 10.57
C GLU A 216 -4.80 -13.19 9.54
N TRP A 217 -5.53 -14.31 9.64
CA TRP A 217 -6.70 -14.59 8.82
C TRP A 217 -7.76 -13.48 8.95
N ILE A 218 -8.15 -13.16 10.19
CA ILE A 218 -9.13 -12.10 10.48
C ILE A 218 -8.66 -10.74 9.94
N GLU A 219 -7.36 -10.44 9.99
CA GLU A 219 -6.81 -9.23 9.40
C GLU A 219 -7.04 -9.18 7.88
N THR A 220 -6.82 -10.28 7.17
CA THR A 220 -7.09 -10.33 5.72
C THR A 220 -8.56 -10.07 5.41
N GLU A 221 -9.49 -10.63 6.20
CA GLU A 221 -10.93 -10.40 6.07
C GLU A 221 -11.28 -8.92 6.30
N ARG A 222 -10.71 -8.31 7.34
CA ARG A 222 -10.89 -6.88 7.63
C ARG A 222 -10.38 -5.98 6.49
N LYS A 223 -9.26 -6.34 5.85
CA LYS A 223 -8.68 -5.59 4.72
C LYS A 223 -9.57 -5.62 3.48
N VAL A 224 -10.31 -6.71 3.25
CA VAL A 224 -11.22 -6.83 2.09
C VAL A 224 -12.65 -6.38 2.38
N ALA A 225 -13.06 -6.32 3.65
CA ALA A 225 -14.44 -6.02 4.06
C ALA A 225 -15.04 -4.82 3.33
N ALA A 226 -14.32 -3.70 3.28
CA ALA A 226 -14.83 -2.49 2.64
C ALA A 226 -14.96 -2.58 1.11
N LEU A 227 -14.15 -3.43 0.44
CA LEU A 227 -14.32 -3.72 -0.99
C LEU A 227 -15.61 -4.51 -1.20
N PHE A 228 -15.87 -5.52 -0.37
CA PHE A 228 -17.12 -6.28 -0.43
C PHE A 228 -18.34 -5.40 -0.13
N THR A 229 -18.27 -4.50 0.86
CA THR A 229 -19.33 -3.52 1.11
C THR A 229 -19.59 -2.63 -0.12
N ALA A 230 -18.52 -2.10 -0.73
CA ALA A 230 -18.64 -1.28 -1.94
C ALA A 230 -19.23 -2.07 -3.12
N MET A 231 -18.92 -3.37 -3.24
CA MET A 231 -19.52 -4.24 -4.25
C MET A 231 -21.02 -4.43 -4.00
N SER A 232 -21.43 -4.78 -2.79
CA SER A 232 -22.84 -4.99 -2.46
C SER A 232 -23.68 -3.73 -2.73
N GLU A 233 -23.24 -2.57 -2.26
CA GLU A 233 -23.93 -1.30 -2.50
C GLU A 233 -23.99 -0.89 -3.98
N ALA A 234 -22.96 -1.25 -4.77
CA ALA A 234 -22.95 -1.00 -6.20
C ALA A 234 -23.93 -1.90 -6.96
N GLN A 235 -24.15 -3.14 -6.51
CA GLN A 235 -25.13 -4.05 -7.10
C GLN A 235 -26.56 -3.59 -6.84
N GLU A 236 -26.90 -3.23 -5.60
CA GLU A 236 -28.25 -2.77 -5.23
C GLU A 236 -28.73 -1.55 -6.03
N ARG A 237 -27.81 -0.66 -6.42
CA ARG A 237 -28.11 0.51 -7.25
C ARG A 237 -28.28 0.21 -8.73
N THR A 238 -27.84 -0.95 -9.20
CA THR A 238 -28.00 -1.36 -10.60
C THR A 238 -29.34 -2.09 -10.80
N THR A 239 -29.91 -2.65 -9.74
CA THR A 239 -31.22 -3.33 -9.73
C THR A 239 -32.42 -2.43 -9.41
N ARG A 240 -32.19 -1.14 -9.12
CA ARG A 240 -33.23 -0.11 -8.99
C ARG A 240 -33.19 0.82 -10.20
#